data_AF-A0A3D3VXM9-F1
#
_entry.id   AF-A0A3D3VXM9-F1
#
_cell.length_a   1.000
_cell.length_b   1.000
_cell.length_c   1.000
_cell.angle_alpha   90.00
_cell.angle_beta   90.00
_cell.angle_gamma   90.00
#
_symmetry.space_group_name_H-M   'P 1'
#
loop_
_entity.id
_entity.type
_entity.pdbx_description
1 polymer ?
#
loop_
_entity_poly.entity_id
_entity_poly.type
_entity_poly.pdbx_seq_one_letter_code
_entity_poly.pdbx_strand_id
1 'polypeptide(L)'
;MKRVRLLQRSLLRAGYTLVEILIVVGILVVLLTMTLMTVRFTRDGDRVTAAAGQIQSFLAGARDRAIYARAPRGVRLFLDTNNPRTVSSMVYIDPSESWNDGVIQLRRWDPELDGATNTGGGPVDINQDGSPDDPKSVWMVVGEGTAWWELKRRGLLFDGMRIRIPRGPGGSWYPINTRLIDLTSPPPTTQILVLGIPYRDPGNTPAERSQAFESGGPEDYEILLAPRILPGEPAALPEGTVIDLDGSRIPDSWRPSSTLTGGGTGNALYSQYIDIVYSPRGSLVGDAASGGVLHLYVCDREDSVLLKEEYLKSLNSDPAVALNAFNASLQTANGGLKFLPSDAIDPGAVAWAAALGNPGEPYNVRDRRVVTISGQTGAVSIHLVNATDGDSSGSNPADGFADDPYFYAETGETAK
;
A
#
# COMPACT_ATOMS: atom_id res chain seq x y z
N MET A 1 -79.51 -59.49 11.58
CA MET A 1 -78.27 -59.35 10.78
C MET A 1 -78.25 -57.98 10.09
N LYS A 2 -77.50 -57.01 10.62
CA LYS A 2 -77.30 -55.66 10.04
C LYS A 2 -75.97 -55.67 9.27
N ARG A 3 -75.97 -55.37 7.97
CA ARG A 3 -74.75 -55.08 7.20
C ARG A 3 -74.61 -53.58 7.03
N VAL A 4 -73.56 -53.03 7.64
CA VAL A 4 -73.10 -51.65 7.55
C VAL A 4 -72.44 -51.43 6.19
N ARG A 5 -72.94 -50.48 5.39
CA ARG A 5 -72.25 -49.98 4.18
C ARG A 5 -71.31 -48.86 4.60
N LEU A 6 -70.02 -49.08 4.45
CA LEU A 6 -68.97 -48.06 4.53
C LEU A 6 -69.08 -47.11 3.32
N LEU A 7 -69.28 -45.82 3.59
CA LEU A 7 -69.18 -44.74 2.62
C LEU A 7 -67.70 -44.44 2.36
N GLN A 8 -67.19 -44.89 1.23
CA GLN A 8 -65.88 -44.52 0.73
C GLN A 8 -66.02 -43.20 -0.05
N ARG A 9 -65.74 -42.07 0.60
CA ARG A 9 -65.59 -40.77 -0.08
C ARG A 9 -64.28 -40.81 -0.88
N SER A 10 -64.38 -41.01 -2.19
CA SER A 10 -63.30 -40.69 -3.11
C SER A 10 -63.14 -39.16 -3.11
N LEU A 11 -62.12 -38.66 -2.40
CA LEU A 11 -61.65 -37.29 -2.56
C LEU A 11 -61.18 -37.16 -4.02
N LEU A 12 -61.99 -36.49 -4.83
CA LEU A 12 -61.67 -36.14 -6.21
C LEU A 12 -60.31 -35.42 -6.21
N ARG A 13 -59.28 -36.07 -6.76
CA ARG A 13 -58.02 -35.40 -7.10
C ARG A 13 -58.32 -34.49 -8.29
N ALA A 14 -58.58 -33.22 -8.02
CA ALA A 14 -58.59 -32.20 -9.06
C ALA A 14 -57.18 -32.09 -9.64
N GLY A 15 -57.02 -32.37 -10.94
CA GLY A 15 -55.77 -32.13 -11.64
C GLY A 15 -55.56 -30.62 -11.81
N TYR A 16 -54.35 -30.14 -11.56
CA TYR A 16 -53.97 -28.75 -11.77
C TYR A 16 -54.07 -28.38 -13.25
N THR A 17 -54.66 -27.22 -13.54
CA THR A 17 -54.76 -26.72 -14.91
C THR A 17 -53.38 -26.21 -15.39
N LEU A 18 -53.13 -26.28 -16.70
CA LEU A 18 -51.89 -25.79 -17.30
C LEU A 18 -51.69 -24.28 -17.01
N VAL A 19 -52.80 -23.53 -16.95
CA VAL A 19 -52.81 -22.11 -16.59
C VAL A 19 -52.44 -21.88 -15.12
N GLU A 20 -52.92 -22.70 -14.18
CA GLU A 20 -52.49 -22.61 -12.77
C GLU A 20 -50.99 -22.87 -12.61
N ILE A 21 -50.44 -23.88 -13.28
CA ILE A 21 -49.00 -24.14 -13.21
C ILE A 21 -48.21 -22.98 -13.82
N LEU A 22 -48.68 -22.37 -14.91
CA LEU A 22 -48.03 -21.20 -15.50
C LEU A 22 -48.01 -20.00 -14.55
N ILE A 23 -49.14 -19.70 -13.89
CA ILE A 23 -49.24 -18.60 -12.92
C ILE A 23 -48.33 -18.87 -11.72
N VAL A 24 -48.33 -20.10 -11.19
CA VAL A 24 -47.48 -20.47 -10.04
C VAL A 24 -46.01 -20.33 -10.38
N VAL A 25 -45.57 -20.82 -11.55
CA VAL A 25 -44.17 -20.67 -11.99
C VAL A 25 -43.84 -19.20 -12.22
N GLY A 26 -44.75 -18.41 -12.80
CA GLY A 26 -44.57 -16.97 -12.99
C GLY A 26 -44.37 -16.22 -11.66
N ILE A 27 -45.24 -16.47 -10.67
CA ILE A 27 -45.11 -15.89 -9.33
C ILE A 27 -43.81 -16.36 -8.67
N LEU A 28 -43.46 -17.64 -8.80
CA LEU A 28 -42.23 -18.20 -8.22
C LEU A 28 -40.97 -17.56 -8.82
N VAL A 29 -40.93 -17.34 -10.13
CA VAL A 29 -39.80 -16.65 -10.79
C VAL A 29 -39.67 -15.21 -10.28
N VAL A 30 -40.79 -14.47 -10.19
CA VAL A 30 -40.78 -13.09 -9.67
C VAL A 30 -40.28 -13.04 -8.23
N LEU A 31 -40.80 -13.91 -7.37
CA LEU A 31 -40.37 -14.00 -5.97
C LEU A 31 -38.89 -14.41 -5.85
N LEU A 32 -38.42 -15.35 -6.68
CA LEU A 32 -37.02 -15.77 -6.70
C LEU A 32 -36.10 -14.61 -7.11
N THR A 33 -36.48 -13.84 -8.14
CA THR A 33 -35.68 -12.68 -8.59
C THR A 33 -35.58 -11.61 -7.53
N MET A 34 -36.69 -11.29 -6.85
CA MET A 34 -36.71 -10.31 -5.76
C MET A 34 -35.86 -10.79 -4.58
N THR A 35 -36.00 -12.07 -4.19
CA THR A 35 -35.24 -12.66 -3.08
C THR A 35 -33.73 -12.66 -3.36
N LEU A 36 -33.32 -13.03 -4.58
CA LEU A 36 -31.91 -13.03 -4.98
C LEU A 36 -31.29 -11.63 -4.94
N MET A 37 -32.04 -10.60 -5.35
CA MET A 37 -31.57 -9.21 -5.33
C MET A 37 -31.38 -8.73 -3.88
N THR A 38 -32.33 -8.99 -2.99
CA THR A 38 -32.22 -8.63 -1.57
C THR A 38 -31.01 -9.30 -0.90
N VAL A 39 -30.77 -10.60 -1.15
CA VAL A 39 -29.63 -11.32 -0.55
C VAL A 39 -28.28 -10.75 -1.00
N ARG A 40 -28.16 -10.28 -2.25
CA ARG A 40 -26.93 -9.62 -2.74
C ARG A 40 -26.68 -8.31 -2.01
N PHE A 41 -27.68 -7.42 -1.94
CA PHE A 41 -27.55 -6.14 -1.23
C PHE A 41 -27.15 -6.28 0.24
N THR A 42 -27.69 -7.29 0.95
CA THR A 42 -27.31 -7.51 2.36
C THR A 42 -25.88 -8.03 2.50
N ARG A 43 -25.42 -8.90 1.58
CA ARG A 43 -24.03 -9.40 1.60
C ARG A 43 -23.00 -8.33 1.23
N ASP A 44 -23.36 -7.41 0.35
CA ASP A 44 -22.44 -6.39 -0.19
C ASP A 44 -22.09 -5.31 0.86
N GLY A 45 -22.98 -5.01 1.81
CA GLY A 45 -22.66 -4.12 2.95
C GLY A 45 -21.79 -4.79 4.02
N ASP A 46 -22.03 -6.07 4.30
CA ASP A 46 -21.31 -6.77 5.38
C ASP A 46 -19.87 -7.13 4.98
N ARG A 47 -19.58 -7.34 3.69
CA ARG A 47 -18.25 -7.80 3.24
C ARG A 47 -17.12 -6.81 3.53
N VAL A 48 -17.34 -5.52 3.34
CA VAL A 48 -16.30 -4.49 3.55
C VAL A 48 -16.01 -4.30 5.03
N THR A 49 -17.06 -4.33 5.85
CA THR A 49 -16.93 -4.34 7.31
C THR A 49 -16.19 -5.60 7.79
N ALA A 50 -16.50 -6.77 7.23
CA ALA A 50 -15.79 -8.01 7.52
C ALA A 50 -14.31 -7.95 7.10
N ALA A 51 -14.01 -7.36 5.94
CA ALA A 51 -12.64 -7.16 5.45
C ALA A 51 -11.83 -6.25 6.39
N ALA A 52 -12.41 -5.11 6.79
CA ALA A 52 -11.79 -4.20 7.75
C ALA A 52 -11.55 -4.89 9.11
N GLY A 53 -12.51 -5.68 9.59
CA GLY A 53 -12.39 -6.48 10.81
C GLY A 53 -11.27 -7.53 10.70
N GLN A 54 -11.16 -8.20 9.55
CA GLN A 54 -10.09 -9.16 9.28
C GLN A 54 -8.72 -8.47 9.31
N ILE A 55 -8.55 -7.33 8.65
CA ILE A 55 -7.31 -6.55 8.66
C ILE A 55 -6.94 -6.12 10.09
N GLN A 56 -7.91 -5.60 10.85
CA GLN A 56 -7.69 -5.21 12.24
C GLN A 56 -7.23 -6.39 13.10
N SER A 57 -7.90 -7.55 12.97
CA SER A 57 -7.54 -8.77 13.71
C SER A 57 -6.14 -9.27 13.34
N PHE A 58 -5.77 -9.18 12.06
CA PHE A 58 -4.49 -9.66 11.56
C PHE A 58 -3.36 -8.78 12.11
N LEU A 59 -3.50 -7.46 12.03
CA LEU A 59 -2.55 -6.47 12.54
C LEU A 59 -2.42 -6.52 14.07
N ALA A 60 -3.54 -6.59 14.79
CA ALA A 60 -3.52 -6.77 16.24
C ALA A 60 -2.79 -8.06 16.64
N GLY A 61 -3.05 -9.15 15.93
CA GLY A 61 -2.33 -10.40 16.11
C GLY A 61 -0.82 -10.30 15.82
N ALA A 62 -0.39 -9.49 14.85
CA ALA A 62 1.04 -9.26 14.60
C ALA A 62 1.70 -8.50 15.74
N ARG A 63 1.02 -7.46 16.26
CA ARG A 63 1.45 -6.69 17.43
C ARG A 63 1.60 -7.59 18.67
N ASP A 64 0.60 -8.41 18.97
CA ASP A 64 0.64 -9.32 20.12
C ASP A 64 1.80 -10.32 19.99
N ARG A 65 2.02 -10.85 18.78
CA ARG A 65 3.18 -11.72 18.51
C ARG A 65 4.51 -11.00 18.68
N ALA A 66 4.63 -9.73 18.27
CA ALA A 66 5.85 -8.94 18.45
C ALA A 66 6.17 -8.74 19.95
N ILE A 67 5.15 -8.42 20.75
CA ILE A 67 5.26 -8.25 22.20
C ILE A 67 5.64 -9.58 22.86
N TYR A 68 4.94 -10.67 22.51
CA TYR A 68 5.18 -11.98 23.09
C TYR A 68 6.58 -12.53 22.77
N ALA A 69 6.99 -12.44 21.50
CA ALA A 69 8.30 -12.93 21.05
C ALA A 69 9.47 -12.02 21.46
N ARG A 70 9.18 -10.81 21.98
CA ARG A 70 10.16 -9.76 22.26
C ARG A 70 11.07 -9.43 21.07
N ALA A 71 10.54 -9.61 19.87
CA ALA A 71 11.24 -9.38 18.61
C ALA A 71 10.30 -8.69 17.62
N PRO A 72 10.81 -7.84 16.70
CA PRO A 72 9.96 -7.19 15.72
C PRO A 72 9.15 -8.20 14.91
N ARG A 73 7.84 -8.03 14.78
CA ARG A 73 6.99 -8.88 13.93
C ARG A 73 5.95 -8.03 13.24
N GLY A 74 5.43 -8.49 12.12
CA GLY A 74 4.57 -7.65 11.30
C GLY A 74 3.63 -8.39 10.39
N VAL A 75 3.06 -7.61 9.48
CA VAL A 75 2.23 -8.07 8.37
C VAL A 75 2.80 -7.53 7.08
N ARG A 76 2.97 -8.41 6.09
CA ARG A 76 3.22 -8.01 4.70
C ARG A 76 1.90 -8.00 3.95
N LEU A 77 1.66 -6.93 3.21
CA LEU A 77 0.56 -6.76 2.29
C LEU A 77 1.02 -7.13 0.88
N PHE A 78 0.25 -7.98 0.20
CA PHE A 78 0.51 -8.35 -1.18
C PHE A 78 -0.43 -7.62 -2.14
N LEU A 79 0.17 -7.00 -3.14
CA LEU A 79 -0.55 -6.38 -4.24
C LEU A 79 -1.37 -7.42 -5.01
N ASP A 80 -2.55 -7.04 -5.50
CA ASP A 80 -3.32 -7.86 -6.41
C ASP A 80 -2.56 -8.03 -7.73
N THR A 81 -2.54 -9.28 -8.23
CA THR A 81 -1.87 -9.63 -9.48
C THR A 81 -2.54 -8.95 -10.67
N ASN A 82 -3.85 -8.72 -10.61
CA ASN A 82 -4.61 -8.09 -11.70
C ASN A 82 -4.62 -6.56 -11.60
N ASN A 83 -4.52 -6.01 -10.38
CA ASN A 83 -4.49 -4.58 -10.15
C ASN A 83 -3.42 -4.23 -9.09
N PRO A 84 -2.21 -3.84 -9.51
CA PRO A 84 -1.13 -3.54 -8.58
C PRO A 84 -1.35 -2.33 -7.66
N ARG A 85 -2.45 -1.58 -7.83
CA ARG A 85 -2.83 -0.45 -6.99
C ARG A 85 -3.66 -0.87 -5.77
N THR A 86 -4.01 -2.14 -5.69
CA THR A 86 -4.81 -2.68 -4.60
C THR A 86 -4.09 -3.82 -3.89
N VAL A 87 -4.38 -4.01 -2.61
CA VAL A 87 -3.93 -5.17 -1.83
C VAL A 87 -5.08 -6.16 -1.74
N SER A 88 -4.77 -7.43 -1.97
CA SER A 88 -5.74 -8.52 -1.97
C SER A 88 -5.48 -9.57 -0.88
N SER A 89 -4.26 -9.64 -0.35
CA SER A 89 -3.91 -10.62 0.68
C SER A 89 -2.83 -10.10 1.61
N MET A 90 -2.72 -10.74 2.78
CA MET A 90 -1.77 -10.39 3.82
C MET A 90 -1.19 -11.62 4.51
N VAL A 91 0.07 -11.54 4.93
CA VAL A 91 0.74 -12.64 5.63
C VAL A 91 1.55 -12.12 6.80
N TYR A 92 1.69 -12.94 7.85
CA TYR A 92 2.58 -12.61 8.95
C TYR A 92 4.03 -12.65 8.50
N ILE A 93 4.82 -11.71 9.01
CA ILE A 93 6.25 -11.65 8.78
C ILE A 93 7.02 -11.65 10.10
N ASP A 94 8.18 -12.28 10.06
CA ASP A 94 9.15 -12.36 11.14
C ASP A 94 10.24 -11.31 10.99
N PRO A 95 10.94 -10.97 12.10
CA PRO A 95 11.97 -9.95 12.07
C PRO A 95 13.01 -10.33 11.04
N SER A 96 13.48 -9.33 10.31
CA SER A 96 14.57 -9.54 9.38
C SER A 96 15.82 -9.95 10.13
N GLU A 97 16.51 -10.92 9.54
CA GLU A 97 17.88 -11.22 9.95
C GLU A 97 18.74 -10.01 9.60
N SER A 98 19.61 -9.59 10.51
CA SER A 98 20.58 -8.57 10.20
C SER A 98 21.68 -9.18 9.33
N TRP A 99 21.98 -8.53 8.22
CA TRP A 99 23.10 -8.87 7.37
C TRP A 99 24.31 -8.04 7.79
N ASN A 100 25.42 -8.70 8.08
CA ASN A 100 26.65 -8.07 8.59
C ASN A 100 27.91 -8.76 8.07
N ASP A 101 27.81 -9.42 6.91
CA ASP A 101 28.95 -10.07 6.27
C ASP A 101 29.86 -9.04 5.61
N GLY A 102 31.16 -9.35 5.56
CA GLY A 102 32.18 -8.52 4.96
C GLY A 102 32.61 -7.34 5.84
N VAL A 103 33.40 -6.46 5.24
CA VAL A 103 33.90 -5.23 5.88
C VAL A 103 33.48 -4.04 5.04
N ILE A 104 33.28 -2.90 5.70
CA ILE A 104 32.95 -1.65 5.03
C ILE A 104 34.05 -0.61 5.19
N GLN A 105 34.12 0.29 4.22
CA GLN A 105 34.91 1.50 4.25
C GLN A 105 34.01 2.68 3.85
N LEU A 106 33.99 3.70 4.68
CA LEU A 106 33.27 4.93 4.38
C LEU A 106 34.07 5.81 3.39
N ARG A 107 33.36 6.38 2.42
CA ARG A 107 33.95 7.23 1.39
C ARG A 107 33.13 8.50 1.15
N ARG A 108 33.88 9.55 0.82
CA ARG A 108 33.39 10.78 0.22
C ARG A 108 33.23 10.53 -1.27
N TRP A 109 32.34 11.29 -1.87
CA TRP A 109 32.08 11.19 -3.29
C TRP A 109 33.26 11.72 -4.10
N ASP A 110 33.78 10.90 -5.01
CA ASP A 110 34.84 11.28 -5.94
C ASP A 110 34.39 11.07 -7.39
N PRO A 111 34.07 12.14 -8.14
CA PRO A 111 33.56 12.03 -9.50
C PRO A 111 34.57 11.44 -10.50
N GLU A 112 35.88 11.43 -10.19
CA GLU A 112 36.91 10.86 -11.06
C GLU A 112 37.14 9.36 -10.80
N LEU A 113 36.86 8.90 -9.57
CA LEU A 113 37.09 7.53 -9.13
C LEU A 113 35.83 6.65 -9.21
N ASP A 114 34.64 7.24 -9.00
CA ASP A 114 33.40 6.49 -8.77
C ASP A 114 32.54 6.31 -10.04
N GLY A 115 33.01 6.78 -11.20
CA GLY A 115 32.50 6.44 -12.54
C GLY A 115 31.05 6.88 -12.86
N ALA A 116 30.34 7.46 -11.90
CA ALA A 116 29.00 7.97 -12.06
C ALA A 116 29.06 9.49 -12.22
N THR A 117 29.32 9.98 -13.43
CA THR A 117 29.08 11.38 -13.73
C THR A 117 27.61 11.69 -13.44
N ASN A 118 27.31 12.82 -12.79
CA ASN A 118 25.98 13.42 -12.92
C ASN A 118 25.64 13.45 -14.40
N THR A 119 24.62 12.71 -14.83
CA THR A 119 24.16 12.68 -16.20
C THR A 119 23.55 14.06 -16.54
N GLY A 120 24.39 15.06 -16.79
CA GLY A 120 23.93 16.43 -17.07
C GLY A 120 24.84 17.58 -16.65
N GLY A 121 26.00 17.36 -16.02
CA GLY A 121 26.95 18.46 -15.72
C GLY A 121 26.44 19.51 -14.72
N GLY A 122 25.38 19.20 -13.96
CA GLY A 122 24.86 20.03 -12.87
C GLY A 122 25.61 19.81 -11.55
N PRO A 123 25.27 20.60 -10.50
CA PRO A 123 25.77 20.38 -9.13
C PRO A 123 25.59 18.93 -8.68
N VAL A 124 26.53 18.40 -7.90
CA VAL A 124 26.52 17.02 -7.41
C VAL A 124 25.25 16.78 -6.59
N ASP A 125 24.43 15.81 -6.96
CA ASP A 125 23.24 15.38 -6.21
C ASP A 125 23.32 13.85 -6.13
N ILE A 126 23.91 13.38 -5.03
CA ILE A 126 24.34 11.99 -4.84
C ILE A 126 23.15 11.15 -4.41
N ASN A 127 22.30 11.70 -3.54
CA ASN A 127 21.12 11.02 -3.02
C ASN A 127 19.87 11.20 -3.92
N GLN A 128 19.94 12.04 -4.95
CA GLN A 128 18.87 12.38 -5.90
C GLN A 128 17.67 13.04 -5.24
N ASP A 129 17.90 13.85 -4.20
CA ASP A 129 16.83 14.59 -3.52
C ASP A 129 16.48 15.93 -4.18
N GLY A 130 17.16 16.28 -5.28
CA GLY A 130 16.94 17.51 -6.03
C GLY A 130 17.70 18.71 -5.47
N SER A 131 18.50 18.53 -4.42
CA SER A 131 19.38 19.54 -3.85
C SER A 131 20.85 19.24 -4.15
N PRO A 132 21.67 20.27 -4.41
CA PRO A 132 23.12 20.11 -4.46
C PRO A 132 23.70 19.59 -3.14
N ASP A 133 24.33 18.43 -3.19
CA ASP A 133 25.12 17.85 -2.12
C ASP A 133 26.54 18.45 -2.06
N ASP A 134 27.08 18.57 -0.85
CA ASP A 134 28.49 18.88 -0.67
C ASP A 134 29.34 17.64 -1.02
N PRO A 135 30.22 17.70 -2.04
CA PRO A 135 31.08 16.57 -2.41
C PRO A 135 32.04 16.14 -1.29
N LYS A 136 32.27 16.98 -0.27
CA LYS A 136 33.13 16.67 0.88
C LYS A 136 32.44 15.80 1.93
N SER A 137 31.12 15.67 1.86
CA SER A 137 30.36 14.85 2.79
C SER A 137 30.53 13.36 2.49
N VAL A 138 30.43 12.54 3.54
CA VAL A 138 30.55 11.08 3.42
C VAL A 138 29.18 10.51 3.11
N TRP A 139 29.01 10.09 1.86
CA TRP A 139 27.74 9.57 1.35
C TRP A 139 27.82 8.10 0.93
N MET A 140 29.02 7.53 0.87
CA MET A 140 29.23 6.21 0.29
C MET A 140 29.75 5.23 1.32
N VAL A 141 29.21 4.02 1.26
CA VAL A 141 29.70 2.87 1.98
C VAL A 141 30.18 1.86 0.95
N VAL A 142 31.48 1.57 0.96
CA VAL A 142 32.10 0.58 0.08
C VAL A 142 32.33 -0.69 0.88
N GLY A 143 31.70 -1.77 0.46
CA GLY A 143 31.80 -3.08 1.09
C GLY A 143 32.72 -4.02 0.30
N GLU A 144 33.56 -4.77 0.99
CA GLU A 144 34.28 -5.94 0.45
C GLU A 144 33.77 -7.22 1.11
N GLY A 145 33.47 -8.24 0.29
CA GLY A 145 32.93 -9.51 0.79
C GLY A 145 31.52 -9.42 1.39
N THR A 146 30.77 -8.36 1.08
CA THR A 146 29.46 -8.08 1.68
C THR A 146 28.30 -8.79 1.01
N ALA A 147 28.47 -9.31 -0.20
CA ALA A 147 27.44 -9.97 -1.01
C ALA A 147 26.14 -9.15 -1.23
N TRP A 148 26.21 -7.81 -1.17
CA TRP A 148 25.07 -6.93 -1.44
C TRP A 148 24.49 -7.11 -2.84
N TRP A 149 25.33 -7.46 -3.81
CA TRP A 149 24.94 -7.77 -5.18
C TRP A 149 24.03 -8.99 -5.24
N GLU A 150 24.38 -10.09 -4.55
CA GLU A 150 23.54 -11.28 -4.46
C GLU A 150 22.22 -10.97 -3.75
N LEU A 151 22.25 -10.17 -2.69
CA LEU A 151 21.04 -9.75 -1.97
C LEU A 151 20.14 -8.90 -2.87
N LYS A 152 20.69 -7.93 -3.61
CA LYS A 152 19.93 -7.08 -4.53
C LYS A 152 19.33 -7.91 -5.68
N ARG A 153 20.12 -8.82 -6.28
CA ARG A 153 19.63 -9.74 -7.31
C ARG A 153 18.50 -10.65 -6.82
N ARG A 154 18.53 -11.04 -5.54
CA ARG A 154 17.48 -11.83 -4.89
C ARG A 154 16.27 -11.00 -4.41
N GLY A 155 16.30 -9.67 -4.60
CA GLY A 155 15.27 -8.76 -4.11
C GLY A 155 15.23 -8.61 -2.59
N LEU A 156 16.30 -9.02 -1.89
CA LEU A 156 16.43 -8.89 -0.44
C LEU A 156 17.07 -7.58 0.00
N LEU A 157 17.65 -6.84 -0.95
CA LEU A 157 18.22 -5.51 -0.78
C LEU A 157 17.63 -4.57 -1.82
N PHE A 158 17.01 -3.47 -1.38
CA PHE A 158 16.37 -2.46 -2.22
C PHE A 158 16.53 -1.06 -1.61
N ASP A 159 16.21 -0.04 -2.41
CA ASP A 159 16.36 1.36 -2.03
C ASP A 159 15.42 1.73 -0.87
N GLY A 160 15.89 2.57 0.05
CA GLY A 160 15.15 2.98 1.25
C GLY A 160 15.36 2.07 2.47
N MET A 161 16.01 0.91 2.30
CA MET A 161 16.41 0.06 3.43
C MET A 161 17.37 0.81 4.38
N ARG A 162 17.63 0.25 5.57
CA ARG A 162 18.47 0.92 6.57
C ARG A 162 19.71 0.11 6.89
N ILE A 163 20.86 0.80 6.91
CA ILE A 163 22.14 0.30 7.38
C ILE A 163 22.51 1.00 8.69
N ARG A 164 23.09 0.26 9.64
CA ARG A 164 23.63 0.83 10.86
C ARG A 164 25.14 0.76 10.86
N ILE A 165 25.77 1.87 11.22
CA ILE A 165 27.23 2.03 11.24
C ILE A 165 27.64 2.81 12.50
N PRO A 166 28.63 2.33 13.29
CA PRO A 166 29.13 0.94 13.35
C PRO A 166 28.05 -0.05 13.81
N ARG A 167 28.33 -1.35 13.84
CA ARG A 167 27.34 -2.34 14.30
C ARG A 167 27.05 -2.19 15.80
N GLY A 168 25.82 -2.49 16.20
CA GLY A 168 25.44 -2.55 17.62
C GLY A 168 25.06 -1.19 18.22
N PRO A 169 24.79 -1.12 19.55
CA PRO A 169 24.05 -0.02 20.19
C PRO A 169 24.65 1.39 20.00
N GLY A 170 25.95 1.50 19.72
CA GLY A 170 26.64 2.77 19.46
C GLY A 170 26.50 3.30 18.03
N GLY A 171 25.99 2.50 17.10
CA GLY A 171 25.81 2.90 15.71
C GLY A 171 24.53 3.67 15.42
N SER A 172 24.56 4.49 14.38
CA SER A 172 23.41 5.24 13.86
C SER A 172 22.83 4.57 12.62
N TRP A 173 21.51 4.69 12.43
CA TRP A 173 20.82 4.16 11.26
C TRP A 173 20.81 5.19 10.13
N TYR A 174 21.11 4.72 8.93
CA TYR A 174 21.13 5.50 7.71
C TYR A 174 20.25 4.81 6.64
N PRO A 175 19.37 5.53 5.94
CA PRO A 175 18.73 5.00 4.74
C PRO A 175 19.77 4.73 3.66
N ILE A 176 19.58 3.69 2.84
CA ILE A 176 20.48 3.31 1.74
C ILE A 176 19.79 3.35 0.38
N ASN A 177 20.57 3.66 -0.64
CA ASN A 177 20.23 3.58 -2.05
C ASN A 177 21.23 2.64 -2.73
N THR A 178 20.70 1.69 -3.49
CA THR A 178 21.40 0.59 -4.12
C THR A 178 21.75 0.87 -5.58
N ARG A 179 21.51 2.08 -6.11
CA ARG A 179 21.68 2.44 -7.53
C ARG A 179 23.05 2.08 -8.12
N LEU A 180 24.11 2.15 -7.31
CA LEU A 180 25.48 1.84 -7.74
C LEU A 180 25.80 0.34 -7.80
N ILE A 181 24.87 -0.53 -7.39
CA ILE A 181 24.97 -1.98 -7.58
C ILE A 181 24.38 -2.33 -8.94
N ASP A 182 25.25 -2.56 -9.93
CA ASP A 182 24.89 -3.02 -11.27
C ASP A 182 24.63 -4.54 -11.29
N LEU A 183 23.39 -4.92 -11.62
CA LEU A 183 22.98 -6.33 -11.73
C LEU A 183 23.25 -6.95 -13.11
N THR A 184 23.64 -6.14 -14.10
CA THR A 184 23.85 -6.59 -15.49
C THR A 184 25.25 -7.17 -15.71
N SER A 185 26.20 -6.85 -14.83
CA SER A 185 27.55 -7.41 -14.82
C SER A 185 27.78 -8.34 -13.61
N PRO A 186 28.78 -9.25 -13.68
CA PRO A 186 29.24 -10.01 -12.51
C PRO A 186 29.61 -9.09 -11.34
N PRO A 187 29.46 -9.53 -10.07
CA PRO A 187 29.72 -8.70 -8.92
C PRO A 187 31.19 -8.25 -8.89
N PRO A 188 31.48 -6.94 -8.76
CA PRO A 188 32.83 -6.46 -8.49
C PRO A 188 33.28 -6.88 -7.08
N THR A 189 34.60 -6.90 -6.86
CA THR A 189 35.20 -7.19 -5.54
C THR A 189 34.69 -6.25 -4.45
N THR A 190 34.54 -4.98 -4.80
CA THR A 190 33.98 -3.94 -3.92
C THR A 190 32.61 -3.51 -4.42
N GLN A 191 31.64 -3.46 -3.52
CA GLN A 191 30.26 -3.10 -3.80
C GLN A 191 29.92 -1.81 -3.07
N ILE A 192 29.07 -0.97 -3.64
CA ILE A 192 28.85 0.40 -3.14
C ILE A 192 27.38 0.62 -2.83
N LEU A 193 27.11 1.15 -1.64
CA LEU A 193 25.81 1.70 -1.25
C LEU A 193 25.93 3.20 -1.03
N VAL A 194 24.91 3.94 -1.46
CA VAL A 194 24.77 5.37 -1.21
C VAL A 194 23.90 5.55 0.03
N LEU A 195 24.30 6.42 0.95
CA LEU A 195 23.50 6.81 2.10
C LEU A 195 22.49 7.88 1.67
N GLY A 196 21.28 7.85 2.21
CA GLY A 196 20.28 8.89 1.94
C GLY A 196 20.51 10.18 2.72
N ILE A 197 21.33 10.14 3.78
CA ILE A 197 21.83 11.31 4.51
C ILE A 197 23.33 11.15 4.76
N PRO A 198 24.11 12.23 4.90
CA PRO A 198 25.54 12.12 5.06
C PRO A 198 25.89 11.46 6.40
N TYR A 199 26.94 10.65 6.39
CA TYR A 199 27.46 10.04 7.61
C TYR A 199 27.93 11.11 8.58
N ARG A 200 27.57 10.92 9.86
CA ARG A 200 27.65 11.97 10.88
C ARG A 200 29.10 12.36 11.22
N ASP A 201 30.02 11.42 11.12
CA ASP A 201 31.43 11.60 11.44
C ASP A 201 32.26 11.43 10.16
N PRO A 202 32.54 12.51 9.41
CA PRO A 202 33.14 12.43 8.08
C PRO A 202 34.60 11.94 8.07
N GLY A 203 35.13 11.56 9.23
CA GLY A 203 36.49 11.11 9.42
C GLY A 203 37.52 12.24 9.41
N ASN A 204 38.75 11.89 9.78
CA ASN A 204 39.87 12.82 9.94
C ASN A 204 40.79 12.90 8.71
N THR A 205 40.54 12.09 7.69
CA THR A 205 41.32 12.09 6.44
C THR A 205 41.13 13.43 5.70
N PRO A 206 42.17 13.97 5.04
CA PRO A 206 42.04 15.22 4.27
C PRO A 206 40.89 15.16 3.28
N ALA A 207 40.13 16.27 3.18
CA ALA A 207 38.89 16.32 2.40
C ALA A 207 39.05 16.16 0.89
N GLU A 208 40.28 16.19 0.40
CA GLU A 208 40.65 15.96 -0.99
C GLU A 208 40.82 14.48 -1.31
N ARG A 209 40.67 13.58 -0.32
CA ARG A 209 40.72 12.13 -0.53
C ARG A 209 39.31 11.52 -0.50
N SER A 210 39.10 10.54 -1.37
CA SER A 210 37.86 9.75 -1.40
C SER A 210 37.65 8.94 -0.10
N GLN A 211 38.72 8.43 0.52
CA GLN A 211 38.59 7.64 1.75
C GLN A 211 38.31 8.53 2.97
N ALA A 212 37.24 8.23 3.72
CA ALA A 212 36.90 8.99 4.92
C ALA A 212 37.86 8.69 6.08
N PHE A 213 38.37 7.46 6.17
CA PHE A 213 39.28 7.00 7.22
C PHE A 213 40.41 6.18 6.58
N GLU A 214 41.66 6.62 6.78
CA GLU A 214 42.86 5.84 6.42
C GLU A 214 43.14 4.72 7.43
N SER A 215 42.72 4.88 8.69
CA SER A 215 42.83 3.88 9.76
C SER A 215 41.87 4.23 10.92
N GLY A 216 41.28 3.21 11.55
CA GLY A 216 40.44 3.37 12.74
C GLY A 216 39.01 3.88 12.50
N GLY A 217 38.55 3.88 11.25
CA GLY A 217 37.14 4.12 10.93
C GLY A 217 36.25 2.92 11.28
N PRO A 218 34.92 3.06 11.20
CA PRO A 218 34.01 1.93 11.36
C PRO A 218 34.17 0.96 10.18
N GLU A 219 34.47 -0.30 10.49
CA GLU A 219 34.62 -1.38 9.51
C GLU A 219 33.45 -2.37 9.54
N ASP A 220 32.60 -2.29 10.57
CA ASP A 220 31.46 -3.15 10.75
C ASP A 220 30.12 -2.43 10.58
N TYR A 221 29.10 -3.19 10.21
CA TYR A 221 27.77 -2.67 9.94
C TYR A 221 26.70 -3.73 10.23
N GLU A 222 25.45 -3.31 10.23
CA GLU A 222 24.30 -4.22 10.11
C GLU A 222 23.25 -3.62 9.18
N ILE A 223 22.81 -4.39 8.17
CA ILE A 223 21.65 -4.08 7.33
C ILE A 223 20.47 -4.90 7.86
N LEU A 224 19.33 -4.26 8.08
CA LEU A 224 18.09 -5.00 8.30
C LEU A 224 17.59 -5.47 6.95
N LEU A 225 17.62 -6.79 6.71
CA LEU A 225 17.07 -7.36 5.47
C LEU A 225 15.56 -7.18 5.38
N ALA A 226 14.96 -7.58 4.26
CA ALA A 226 13.51 -7.72 4.18
C ALA A 226 13.01 -8.75 5.21
N PRO A 227 11.91 -8.47 5.93
CA PRO A 227 11.24 -9.44 6.80
C PRO A 227 10.93 -10.75 6.08
N ARG A 228 11.14 -11.88 6.76
CA ARG A 228 10.83 -13.21 6.22
C ARG A 228 9.36 -13.53 6.43
N ILE A 229 8.72 -14.15 5.45
CA ILE A 229 7.32 -14.58 5.57
C ILE A 229 7.26 -15.76 6.54
N LEU A 230 6.38 -15.69 7.54
CA LEU A 230 6.12 -16.80 8.44
C LEU A 230 5.44 -17.93 7.65
N PRO A 231 5.80 -19.21 7.89
CA PRO A 231 5.15 -20.33 7.24
C PRO A 231 3.64 -20.32 7.54
N GLY A 232 2.86 -20.14 6.49
CA GLY A 232 1.41 -20.01 6.52
C GLY A 232 0.90 -19.53 5.16
N GLU A 233 -0.32 -19.92 4.80
CA GLU A 233 -0.95 -19.41 3.60
C GLU A 233 -1.32 -17.92 3.80
N PRO A 234 -1.05 -17.03 2.81
CA PRO A 234 -1.52 -15.66 2.88
C PRO A 234 -3.03 -15.61 3.10
N ALA A 235 -3.46 -14.81 4.08
CA ALA A 235 -4.87 -14.57 4.32
C ALA A 235 -5.40 -13.63 3.23
N ALA A 236 -6.19 -14.17 2.32
CA ALA A 236 -6.93 -13.37 1.34
C ALA A 236 -8.01 -12.53 2.04
N LEU A 237 -8.24 -11.32 1.53
CA LEU A 237 -9.39 -10.51 1.93
C LEU A 237 -10.69 -11.15 1.41
N PRO A 238 -11.84 -10.83 2.03
CA PRO A 238 -13.14 -11.29 1.55
C PRO A 238 -13.35 -10.97 0.07
N GLU A 239 -14.02 -11.87 -0.64
CA GLU A 239 -14.26 -11.73 -2.07
C GLU A 239 -14.98 -10.41 -2.39
N GLY A 240 -14.50 -9.73 -3.43
CA GLY A 240 -15.04 -8.43 -3.85
C GLY A 240 -14.55 -7.24 -3.01
N THR A 241 -13.66 -7.43 -2.03
CA THR A 241 -13.07 -6.34 -1.24
C THR A 241 -11.58 -6.21 -1.46
N VAL A 242 -11.07 -4.99 -1.35
CA VAL A 242 -9.64 -4.67 -1.50
C VAL A 242 -9.23 -3.53 -0.58
N ILE A 243 -7.93 -3.40 -0.31
CA ILE A 243 -7.36 -2.14 0.18
C ILE A 243 -6.91 -1.37 -1.05
N ASP A 244 -7.46 -0.19 -1.29
CA ASP A 244 -7.06 0.68 -2.39
C ASP A 244 -5.96 1.63 -1.93
N LEU A 245 -4.77 1.49 -2.51
CA LEU A 245 -3.57 2.24 -2.12
C LEU A 245 -3.58 3.68 -2.63
N ASP A 246 -4.33 3.98 -3.69
CA ASP A 246 -4.49 5.34 -4.21
C ASP A 246 -5.37 6.17 -3.27
N GLY A 247 -6.36 5.51 -2.65
CA GLY A 247 -7.21 6.08 -1.62
C GLY A 247 -6.67 5.93 -0.19
N SER A 248 -5.47 5.38 0.03
CA SER A 248 -4.88 5.21 1.36
C SER A 248 -3.85 6.30 1.70
N ARG A 249 -3.75 6.69 2.97
CA ARG A 249 -2.69 7.58 3.48
C ARG A 249 -1.53 6.73 3.97
N ILE A 250 -0.60 6.44 3.06
CA ILE A 250 0.57 5.59 3.28
C ILE A 250 1.87 6.40 3.19
N PRO A 251 3.00 5.89 3.72
CA PRO A 251 4.30 6.57 3.62
C PRO A 251 4.76 6.74 2.16
N ASP A 252 5.43 7.85 1.87
CA ASP A 252 5.97 8.13 0.52
C ASP A 252 6.97 7.07 0.05
N SER A 253 7.70 6.42 0.95
CA SER A 253 8.63 5.35 0.57
C SER A 253 7.94 4.11 -0.01
N TRP A 254 6.63 3.95 0.18
CA TRP A 254 5.85 2.89 -0.45
C TRP A 254 5.38 3.27 -1.85
N ARG A 255 5.59 4.52 -2.28
CA ARG A 255 5.29 5.07 -3.59
C ARG A 255 6.59 5.42 -4.33
N PRO A 256 7.31 4.44 -4.92
CA PRO A 256 8.51 4.73 -5.70
C PRO A 256 8.23 5.82 -6.76
N SER A 257 9.12 6.82 -6.84
CA SER A 257 8.94 7.94 -7.78
C SER A 257 8.88 7.43 -9.23
N SER A 258 7.89 7.91 -9.98
CA SER A 258 7.74 7.60 -11.41
C SER A 258 8.87 8.19 -12.27
N THR A 259 9.64 9.16 -11.74
CA THR A 259 10.75 9.81 -12.44
C THR A 259 11.99 8.92 -12.61
N LEU A 260 12.05 7.75 -11.95
CA LEU A 260 13.23 6.88 -11.97
C LEU A 260 13.27 5.83 -13.10
N THR A 261 12.25 5.73 -13.96
CA THR A 261 12.28 4.75 -15.05
C THR A 261 11.89 5.35 -16.40
N GLY A 262 12.88 5.92 -17.08
CA GLY A 262 12.92 5.78 -18.53
C GLY A 262 13.02 4.28 -18.87
N GLY A 263 11.87 3.66 -19.17
CA GLY A 263 11.82 2.35 -19.84
C GLY A 263 11.67 1.09 -18.97
N GLY A 264 11.15 1.17 -17.74
CA GLY A 264 10.86 -0.01 -16.93
C GLY A 264 9.43 -0.54 -17.13
N THR A 265 9.27 -1.75 -17.65
CA THR A 265 7.96 -2.47 -17.75
C THR A 265 7.52 -3.11 -16.42
N GLY A 266 7.86 -2.50 -15.28
CA GLY A 266 7.50 -2.95 -13.95
C GLY A 266 6.44 -2.07 -13.30
N ASN A 267 5.74 -2.60 -12.29
CA ASN A 267 4.80 -1.85 -11.47
C ASN A 267 5.52 -0.71 -10.73
N ALA A 268 5.65 0.45 -11.37
CA ALA A 268 6.50 1.57 -10.94
C ALA A 268 5.86 2.46 -9.86
N LEU A 269 4.73 2.07 -9.27
CA LEU A 269 3.90 2.95 -8.46
C LEU A 269 3.86 2.60 -6.99
N TYR A 270 3.89 1.31 -6.67
CA TYR A 270 3.89 0.83 -5.30
C TYR A 270 4.99 -0.20 -5.10
N SER A 271 5.65 -0.13 -3.95
CA SER A 271 6.58 -1.18 -3.54
C SER A 271 5.87 -2.53 -3.56
N GLN A 272 6.54 -3.57 -4.10
CA GLN A 272 6.04 -4.94 -4.02
C GLN A 272 6.08 -5.49 -2.58
N TYR A 273 6.81 -4.82 -1.69
CA TYR A 273 6.99 -5.17 -0.30
C TYR A 273 6.43 -4.04 0.56
N ILE A 274 5.14 -4.16 0.94
CA ILE A 274 4.47 -3.26 1.86
C ILE A 274 4.40 -3.95 3.22
N ASP A 275 5.29 -3.54 4.13
CA ASP A 275 5.47 -4.19 5.42
C ASP A 275 5.09 -3.27 6.58
N ILE A 276 4.16 -3.73 7.40
CA ILE A 276 3.77 -3.09 8.67
C ILE A 276 4.42 -3.88 9.79
N VAL A 277 5.47 -3.34 10.39
CA VAL A 277 6.25 -4.01 11.43
C VAL A 277 6.02 -3.35 12.79
N TYR A 278 5.76 -4.16 13.80
CA TYR A 278 5.65 -3.75 15.19
C TYR A 278 6.95 -4.02 15.93
N SER A 279 7.35 -3.09 16.80
CA SER A 279 8.43 -3.29 17.76
C SER A 279 8.00 -4.26 18.87
N PRO A 280 8.95 -4.80 19.65
CA PRO A 280 8.66 -5.53 20.89
C PRO A 280 7.85 -4.73 21.92
N ARG A 281 7.77 -3.41 21.77
CA ARG A 281 6.99 -2.51 22.64
C ARG A 281 5.58 -2.24 22.09
N GLY A 282 5.26 -2.81 20.93
CA GLY A 282 3.97 -2.68 20.27
C GLY A 282 3.78 -1.43 19.43
N SER A 283 4.79 -0.56 19.30
CA SER A 283 4.78 0.60 18.38
C SER A 283 5.10 0.18 16.94
N LEU A 284 4.70 0.94 15.93
CA LEU A 284 5.20 0.71 14.57
C LEU A 284 6.69 1.07 14.47
N VAL A 285 7.39 0.41 13.55
CA VAL A 285 8.80 0.69 13.20
C VAL A 285 8.98 0.71 11.68
N GLY A 286 10.11 1.28 11.24
CA GLY A 286 10.39 1.44 9.81
C GLY A 286 9.61 2.60 9.22
N ASP A 287 9.30 2.50 7.94
CA ASP A 287 8.68 3.60 7.20
C ASP A 287 7.20 3.77 7.54
N ALA A 288 6.51 2.69 7.94
CA ALA A 288 5.15 2.75 8.47
C ALA A 288 5.03 3.64 9.73
N ALA A 289 6.14 3.90 10.43
CA ALA A 289 6.16 4.75 11.61
C ALA A 289 6.41 6.24 11.30
N SER A 290 6.91 6.59 10.11
CA SER A 290 7.31 7.98 9.80
C SER A 290 6.13 8.93 9.66
N GLY A 291 4.98 8.45 9.17
CA GLY A 291 3.76 9.24 8.98
C GLY A 291 2.94 9.50 10.24
N GLY A 292 3.32 8.95 11.40
CA GLY A 292 2.60 9.09 12.67
C GLY A 292 1.30 8.28 12.74
N VAL A 293 0.46 8.33 11.71
CA VAL A 293 -0.78 7.54 11.55
C VAL A 293 -0.84 7.01 10.13
N LEU A 294 -1.17 5.72 9.98
CA LEU A 294 -1.38 5.05 8.70
C LEU A 294 -2.88 4.81 8.51
N HIS A 295 -3.43 5.25 7.38
CA HIS A 295 -4.83 4.99 7.03
C HIS A 295 -4.90 4.11 5.79
N LEU A 296 -5.51 2.94 5.94
CA LEU A 296 -5.78 2.00 4.87
C LEU A 296 -7.25 2.11 4.46
N TYR A 297 -7.49 2.47 3.20
CA TYR A 297 -8.83 2.58 2.64
C TYR A 297 -9.28 1.23 2.11
N VAL A 298 -10.31 0.66 2.75
CA VAL A 298 -10.91 -0.62 2.42
C VAL A 298 -12.23 -0.36 1.71
N CYS A 299 -12.37 -0.89 0.50
CA CYS A 299 -13.53 -0.62 -0.34
C CYS A 299 -13.90 -1.82 -1.19
N ASP A 300 -14.99 -1.65 -1.92
CA ASP A 300 -15.41 -2.59 -2.95
C ASP A 300 -14.45 -2.59 -4.15
N ARG A 301 -14.12 -3.79 -4.64
CA ARG A 301 -13.21 -3.97 -5.78
C ARG A 301 -13.78 -3.37 -7.06
N GLU A 302 -15.07 -3.55 -7.31
CA GLU A 302 -15.68 -3.06 -8.55
C GLU A 302 -15.68 -1.53 -8.56
N ASP A 303 -16.00 -0.89 -7.44
CA ASP A 303 -15.98 0.58 -7.33
C ASP A 303 -14.56 1.15 -7.46
N SER A 304 -13.57 0.54 -6.81
CA SER A 304 -12.16 0.96 -6.90
C SER A 304 -11.65 0.96 -8.35
N VAL A 305 -12.12 0.02 -9.18
CA VAL A 305 -11.76 -0.07 -10.60
C VAL A 305 -12.60 0.90 -11.44
N LEU A 306 -13.92 0.78 -11.37
CA LEU A 306 -14.86 1.49 -12.24
C LEU A 306 -14.74 3.01 -12.09
N LEU A 307 -14.74 3.53 -10.87
CA LEU A 307 -14.64 4.97 -10.64
C LEU A 307 -13.30 5.52 -11.12
N LYS A 308 -12.22 4.75 -10.94
CA LYS A 308 -10.87 5.15 -11.35
C LYS A 308 -10.71 5.14 -12.86
N GLU A 309 -11.30 4.17 -13.54
CA GLU A 309 -11.34 4.13 -15.00
C GLU A 309 -12.08 5.33 -15.58
N GLU A 310 -13.24 5.69 -15.02
CA GLU A 310 -13.97 6.89 -15.45
C GLU A 310 -13.17 8.18 -15.18
N TYR A 311 -12.55 8.29 -14.00
CA TYR A 311 -11.69 9.43 -13.69
C TYR A 311 -10.51 9.54 -14.67
N LEU A 312 -9.82 8.43 -14.98
CA LEU A 312 -8.69 8.43 -15.92
C LEU A 312 -9.13 8.85 -17.33
N LYS A 313 -10.28 8.37 -17.81
CA LYS A 313 -10.84 8.80 -19.11
C LYS A 313 -11.10 10.31 -19.17
N SER A 314 -11.42 10.94 -18.03
CA SER A 314 -11.63 12.38 -17.97
C SER A 314 -10.35 13.20 -18.08
N LEU A 315 -9.20 12.64 -17.67
CA LEU A 315 -7.91 13.33 -17.69
C LEU A 315 -7.31 13.39 -19.09
N ASN A 316 -7.37 12.30 -19.85
CA ASN A 316 -6.86 12.24 -21.21
C ASN A 316 -7.49 11.08 -21.99
N SER A 317 -7.65 11.26 -23.30
CA SER A 317 -8.11 10.19 -24.18
C SER A 317 -7.05 9.10 -24.41
N ASP A 318 -5.76 9.44 -24.25
CA ASP A 318 -4.67 8.46 -24.21
C ASP A 318 -4.53 7.88 -22.79
N PRO A 319 -4.79 6.58 -22.59
CA PRO A 319 -4.71 5.94 -21.28
C PRO A 319 -3.33 6.06 -20.62
N ALA A 320 -2.24 6.07 -21.40
CA ALA A 320 -0.89 6.17 -20.84
C ALA A 320 -0.62 7.57 -20.30
N VAL A 321 -1.08 8.60 -21.01
CA VAL A 321 -0.95 10.00 -20.59
C VAL A 321 -1.85 10.30 -19.38
N ALA A 322 -3.08 9.82 -19.39
CA ALA A 322 -4.00 9.91 -18.26
C ALA A 322 -3.41 9.27 -16.99
N LEU A 323 -2.87 8.06 -17.15
CA LEU A 323 -2.24 7.32 -16.04
C LEU A 323 -1.03 8.08 -15.47
N ASN A 324 -0.18 8.64 -16.33
CA ASN A 324 0.97 9.44 -15.89
C ASN A 324 0.54 10.72 -15.16
N ALA A 325 -0.49 11.41 -15.66
CA ALA A 325 -1.04 12.59 -14.99
C ALA A 325 -1.63 12.24 -13.61
N PHE A 326 -2.38 11.15 -13.51
CA PHE A 326 -2.91 10.64 -12.25
C PHE A 326 -1.80 10.30 -11.26
N ASN A 327 -0.76 9.57 -11.71
CA ASN A 327 0.37 9.21 -10.86
C ASN A 327 1.15 10.43 -10.36
N ALA A 328 1.38 11.41 -11.24
CA ALA A 328 2.03 12.66 -10.84
C ALA A 328 1.22 13.39 -9.75
N SER A 329 -0.11 13.36 -9.83
CA SER A 329 -1.00 13.95 -8.82
C SER A 329 -1.03 13.20 -7.49
N LEU A 330 -0.71 11.89 -7.48
CA LEU A 330 -0.59 11.08 -6.26
C LEU A 330 0.75 11.29 -5.55
N GLN A 331 1.77 11.76 -6.27
CA GLN A 331 3.15 11.92 -5.78
C GLN A 331 3.46 13.34 -5.27
N THR A 332 2.50 14.27 -5.28
CA THR A 332 2.70 15.65 -4.81
C THR A 332 2.77 15.75 -3.29
N ALA A 333 3.79 16.45 -2.78
CA ALA A 333 4.15 16.58 -1.36
C ALA A 333 3.04 17.15 -0.44
N ASN A 334 2.00 17.78 -0.99
CA ASN A 334 0.86 18.34 -0.24
C ASN A 334 -0.31 17.35 -0.09
N GLY A 335 -0.02 16.04 -0.07
CA GLY A 335 -1.02 15.00 0.18
C GLY A 335 -1.78 14.50 -1.05
N GLY A 336 -1.38 14.94 -2.26
CA GLY A 336 -1.88 14.47 -3.56
C GLY A 336 -3.40 14.47 -3.74
N LEU A 337 -3.87 14.08 -4.94
CA LEU A 337 -5.26 13.67 -5.10
C LEU A 337 -5.44 12.34 -4.37
N LYS A 338 -6.17 12.34 -3.25
CA LYS A 338 -6.57 11.11 -2.58
C LYS A 338 -7.82 10.61 -3.29
N PHE A 339 -7.71 9.50 -4.00
CA PHE A 339 -8.84 8.95 -4.75
C PHE A 339 -9.84 8.28 -3.81
N LEU A 340 -10.64 9.09 -3.10
CA LEU A 340 -11.77 8.63 -2.28
C LEU A 340 -13.03 9.34 -2.76
N PRO A 341 -13.96 8.62 -3.41
CA PRO A 341 -15.20 9.20 -3.91
C PRO A 341 -16.15 9.61 -2.78
N SER A 342 -17.05 10.55 -3.06
CA SER A 342 -18.18 10.90 -2.18
C SER A 342 -19.20 9.76 -2.06
N ASP A 343 -20.21 9.87 -1.20
CA ASP A 343 -21.21 8.79 -0.99
C ASP A 343 -22.12 8.62 -2.22
N ALA A 344 -22.46 9.74 -2.85
CA ALA A 344 -23.34 9.81 -4.00
C ALA A 344 -22.73 10.78 -5.01
N ILE A 345 -22.41 10.27 -6.19
CA ILE A 345 -21.82 11.07 -7.28
C ILE A 345 -22.93 11.33 -8.29
N ASP A 346 -23.28 12.59 -8.51
CA ASP A 346 -24.21 12.96 -9.59
C ASP A 346 -23.44 13.07 -10.92
N PRO A 347 -23.71 12.18 -11.91
CA PRO A 347 -23.07 12.22 -13.23
C PRO A 347 -23.27 13.55 -13.97
N GLY A 348 -24.33 14.29 -13.63
CA GLY A 348 -24.62 15.61 -14.20
C GLY A 348 -23.88 16.76 -13.52
N ALA A 349 -23.43 16.58 -12.28
CA ALA A 349 -22.72 17.61 -11.52
C ALA A 349 -21.21 17.54 -11.71
N VAL A 350 -20.68 16.34 -11.99
CA VAL A 350 -19.24 16.10 -12.05
C VAL A 350 -18.84 15.53 -13.40
N ALA A 351 -17.99 16.27 -14.13
CA ALA A 351 -17.67 15.97 -15.53
C ALA A 351 -17.01 14.60 -15.74
N TRP A 352 -16.20 14.13 -14.78
CA TRP A 352 -15.53 12.82 -14.88
C TRP A 352 -16.49 11.64 -14.68
N ALA A 353 -17.61 11.86 -14.00
CA ALA A 353 -18.59 10.84 -13.65
C ALA A 353 -19.72 10.69 -14.69
N ALA A 354 -19.68 11.43 -15.80
CA ALA A 354 -20.77 11.52 -16.78
C ALA A 354 -21.18 10.16 -17.39
N ALA A 355 -20.31 9.15 -17.36
CA ALA A 355 -20.62 7.80 -17.86
C ALA A 355 -21.20 6.86 -16.79
N LEU A 356 -21.24 7.27 -15.52
CA LEU A 356 -21.74 6.44 -14.40
C LEU A 356 -23.27 6.32 -14.37
N GLY A 357 -23.99 7.25 -15.02
CA GLY A 357 -25.45 7.28 -15.02
C GLY A 357 -26.01 8.51 -15.72
N ASN A 358 -27.32 8.71 -15.62
CA ASN A 358 -27.98 9.88 -16.17
C ASN A 358 -27.89 11.07 -15.19
N PRO A 359 -27.91 12.32 -15.68
CA PRO A 359 -28.02 13.49 -14.83
C PRO A 359 -29.23 13.40 -13.89
N GLY A 360 -29.01 13.56 -12.58
CA GLY A 360 -30.05 13.45 -11.56
C GLY A 360 -30.33 12.02 -11.05
N GLU A 361 -29.64 11.00 -11.58
CA GLU A 361 -29.60 9.65 -11.03
C GLU A 361 -28.21 9.40 -10.42
N PRO A 362 -28.02 9.66 -9.12
CA PRO A 362 -26.69 9.57 -8.52
C PRO A 362 -26.18 8.13 -8.50
N TYR A 363 -24.91 7.97 -8.83
CA TYR A 363 -24.17 6.74 -8.58
C TYR A 363 -23.88 6.66 -7.08
N ASN A 364 -24.51 5.69 -6.40
CA ASN A 364 -24.25 5.44 -4.99
C ASN A 364 -23.02 4.55 -4.86
N VAL A 365 -21.99 5.07 -4.22
CA VAL A 365 -20.78 4.31 -3.95
C VAL A 365 -21.08 3.25 -2.90
N ARG A 366 -20.54 2.05 -3.09
CA ARG A 366 -20.69 0.92 -2.18
C ARG A 366 -19.94 1.15 -0.87
N ASP A 367 -20.11 0.19 0.04
CA ASP A 367 -19.60 0.33 1.40
C ASP A 367 -18.07 0.48 1.44
N ARG A 368 -17.59 1.22 2.44
CA ARG A 368 -16.18 1.59 2.58
C ARG A 368 -15.80 1.86 4.03
N ARG A 369 -14.57 1.52 4.39
CA ARG A 369 -14.04 1.70 5.74
C ARG A 369 -12.60 2.21 5.69
N VAL A 370 -12.22 2.96 6.71
CA VAL A 370 -10.81 3.29 6.95
C VAL A 370 -10.32 2.44 8.12
N VAL A 371 -9.26 1.68 7.89
CA VAL A 371 -8.50 1.04 8.96
C VAL A 371 -7.32 1.92 9.32
N THR A 372 -7.32 2.42 10.56
CA THR A 372 -6.33 3.38 11.06
C THR A 372 -5.39 2.70 12.04
N ILE A 373 -4.09 2.88 11.82
CA ILE A 373 -3.03 2.33 12.67
C ILE A 373 -2.22 3.50 13.25
N SER A 374 -2.17 3.57 14.59
CA SER A 374 -1.36 4.55 15.31
C SER A 374 0.12 4.14 15.28
N GLY A 375 1.00 4.99 14.75
CA GLY A 375 2.44 4.72 14.70
C GLY A 375 3.08 4.59 16.08
N GLN A 376 2.64 5.40 17.05
CA GLN A 376 3.22 5.40 18.39
C GLN A 376 2.78 4.19 19.23
N THR A 377 1.49 3.86 19.18
CA THR A 377 0.91 2.83 20.06
C THR A 377 0.73 1.47 19.37
N GLY A 378 0.75 1.45 18.04
CA GLY A 378 0.37 0.30 17.22
C GLY A 378 -1.11 -0.08 17.34
N ALA A 379 -1.94 0.75 17.97
CA ALA A 379 -3.38 0.51 18.07
C ALA A 379 -4.02 0.58 16.68
N VAL A 380 -4.97 -0.34 16.44
CA VAL A 380 -5.70 -0.43 15.18
C VAL A 380 -7.18 -0.20 15.45
N SER A 381 -7.79 0.69 14.68
CA SER A 381 -9.20 1.08 14.78
C SER A 381 -9.84 1.14 13.41
N ILE A 382 -11.16 0.95 13.35
CA ILE A 382 -11.94 0.98 12.11
C ILE A 382 -12.90 2.16 12.22
N HIS A 383 -12.96 2.96 11.15
CA HIS A 383 -13.80 4.14 11.05
C HIS A 383 -14.57 4.15 9.75
N LEU A 384 -15.68 4.90 9.74
CA LEU A 384 -16.35 5.26 8.50
C LEU A 384 -15.51 6.30 7.75
N VAL A 385 -15.67 6.33 6.43
CA VAL A 385 -15.06 7.35 5.58
C VAL A 385 -15.93 8.61 5.68
N ASN A 386 -15.31 9.77 5.90
CA ASN A 386 -16.04 11.04 5.77
C ASN A 386 -16.20 11.39 4.29
N ALA A 387 -17.37 11.09 3.76
CA ALA A 387 -17.70 11.21 2.35
C ALA A 387 -18.05 12.62 1.87
N THR A 388 -17.88 13.62 2.73
CA THR A 388 -18.34 14.99 2.46
C THR A 388 -17.54 15.59 1.31
N ASP A 389 -18.27 16.06 0.30
CA ASP A 389 -17.78 16.62 -0.95
C ASP A 389 -18.30 18.06 -1.07
N GLY A 390 -17.39 19.01 -0.86
CA GLY A 390 -17.68 20.44 -0.84
C GLY A 390 -17.90 21.03 0.56
N ASP A 391 -17.50 22.28 0.70
CA ASP A 391 -17.75 23.07 1.91
C ASP A 391 -19.04 23.91 1.77
N SER A 392 -19.66 24.24 2.90
CA SER A 392 -20.84 25.12 2.93
C SER A 392 -20.54 26.58 2.55
N SER A 393 -19.27 26.91 2.31
CA SER A 393 -18.81 28.26 1.97
C SER A 393 -18.70 28.50 0.45
N GLY A 394 -18.84 27.44 -0.37
CA GLY A 394 -18.73 27.51 -1.82
C GLY A 394 -17.29 27.71 -2.32
N SER A 395 -16.29 27.56 -1.44
CA SER A 395 -14.87 27.71 -1.77
C SER A 395 -14.31 26.47 -2.45
N ASN A 396 -14.88 25.31 -2.14
CA ASN A 396 -14.56 24.04 -2.75
C ASN A 396 -15.85 23.46 -3.38
N PRO A 397 -16.05 23.63 -4.71
CA PRO A 397 -17.23 23.08 -5.38
C PRO A 397 -17.17 21.55 -5.37
N ALA A 398 -18.32 20.91 -5.25
CA ALA A 398 -18.40 19.45 -5.22
C ALA A 398 -17.78 18.84 -6.49
N ASP A 399 -16.73 18.05 -6.32
CA ASP A 399 -15.91 17.48 -7.40
C ASP A 399 -16.03 15.95 -7.52
N GLY A 400 -16.94 15.36 -6.74
CA GLY A 400 -17.19 13.93 -6.66
C GLY A 400 -16.27 13.20 -5.69
N PHE A 401 -15.36 13.91 -5.01
CA PHE A 401 -14.41 13.33 -4.06
C PHE A 401 -14.64 13.85 -2.64
N ALA A 402 -14.21 13.04 -1.68
CA ALA A 402 -14.23 13.42 -0.28
C ALA A 402 -13.09 14.42 0.02
N ASP A 403 -13.42 15.56 0.62
CA ASP A 403 -12.45 16.61 0.95
C ASP A 403 -11.52 16.23 2.09
N ASP A 404 -12.09 15.66 3.17
CA ASP A 404 -11.34 15.15 4.31
C ASP A 404 -11.85 13.76 4.73
N PRO A 405 -11.52 12.71 3.97
CA PRO A 405 -12.07 11.37 4.17
C PRO A 405 -11.63 10.71 5.48
N TYR A 406 -10.57 11.23 6.11
CA TYR A 406 -10.01 10.69 7.34
C TYR A 406 -10.49 11.42 8.60
N PHE A 407 -11.28 12.48 8.44
CA PHE A 407 -11.76 13.32 9.56
C PHE A 407 -12.29 12.49 10.74
N TYR A 408 -13.20 11.54 10.49
CA TYR A 408 -13.76 10.68 11.54
C TYR A 408 -12.72 9.80 12.24
N ALA A 409 -11.72 9.33 11.49
CA ALA A 409 -10.62 8.57 12.07
C ALA A 409 -9.69 9.41 12.95
N GLU A 410 -9.58 10.71 12.66
CA GLU A 410 -8.71 11.64 13.37
C GLU A 410 -9.40 12.27 14.60
N THR A 411 -10.69 12.58 14.49
CA THR A 411 -11.48 13.22 15.56
C THR A 411 -12.25 12.24 16.43
N GLY A 412 -12.43 10.99 15.98
CA GLY A 412 -13.21 9.97 16.67
C GLY A 412 -14.73 10.22 16.64
N GLU A 413 -15.20 11.15 15.81
CA GLU A 413 -16.63 11.38 15.60
C GLU A 413 -17.22 10.25 14.76
N THR A 414 -18.37 9.71 15.16
CA THR A 414 -19.14 8.76 14.34
C THR A 414 -19.93 9.52 13.29
N ALA A 415 -20.01 9.02 12.06
CA ALA A 415 -20.86 9.59 11.01
C ALA A 415 -22.26 9.89 11.56
N LYS A 416 -22.76 11.10 11.32
CA LYS A 416 -24.07 11.55 11.80
C LYS A 416 -25.21 10.98 10.99
#